data_AF-A0A6B1HJA6-F1
#
_entry.id   AF-A0A6B1HJA6-F1
#
_cell.length_a   1.000
_cell.length_b   1.000
_cell.length_c   1.000
_cell.angle_alpha   90.00
_cell.angle_beta   90.00
_cell.angle_gamma   90.00
#
_symmetry.space_group_name_H-M   'P 1'
#
loop_
_entity.id
_entity.type
_entity.pdbx_description
1 polymer ?
#
loop_
_entity_poly.entity_id
_entity_poly.type
_entity_poly.pdbx_seq_one_letter_code
_entity_poly.pdbx_strand_id
1 'polypeptide(L)'
;MNRSLDRIEAEADCAALIREPVSGKIEYEDEAVKRIVDYCKGNPFYMHLVAGKVFQRCAQERRTFVGTSDFEYVRRSVVRELGPTNFAHFWADVPELDPADKERSVAANCLFLACVATLGLGRYESLEDVVAAQDQLGLEPGERLPLQDLRDVEADLLRRRVLSRPKGRRWVEVELPVFRDWLLDNGEHELLPAWRGYQEEVAAQAPAEEPVFAIVETTGFPIDEDDLLAVTERLVYLGRQKDVAEVRRWLRQFDDESRIEVAFLLLKRLAEKGFVTQGANVNGLANMVDSLNARRREVGDGVWRIVRRRSDNLYLGHVDSDTKSGAATARELARRMSPGKCASIDGMPTWARAHLDDDPMLVVVDDFAGTGRTLAKGLDRLWSLDAELFAELAAEGRVVCCLQTAFPEAVRRVRRKFSQVQVLAMTTFDDEVRAFAPDAGIFEDDGDRAFAEEAMLQIGRQLVRQNPLGFGNMGALVSFHNTIPNTTLQQFWCAGKANGREWTPLLPRGSFAS
;
A
#
# COMPACT_ATOMS: atom_id res chain seq x y z
N MET A 1 15.12 22.66 18.20
CA MET A 1 16.26 23.33 17.51
C MET A 1 16.63 22.45 16.32
N ASN A 2 16.26 22.88 15.10
CA ASN A 2 16.33 22.07 13.89
C ASN A 2 17.81 22.00 13.42
N ARG A 3 18.54 20.93 13.76
CA ARG A 3 19.93 20.75 13.27
C ARG A 3 19.88 20.32 11.81
N SER A 4 19.84 21.30 10.92
CA SER A 4 20.27 21.17 9.53
C SER A 4 21.67 20.55 9.50
N LEU A 5 22.01 19.80 8.44
CA LEU A 5 23.41 19.54 8.08
C LEU A 5 24.19 20.87 8.17
N ASP A 6 25.15 20.98 9.08
CA ASP A 6 26.05 22.12 9.13
C ASP A 6 26.90 22.09 7.85
N ARG A 7 26.77 23.12 7.03
CA ARG A 7 27.42 23.22 5.71
C ARG A 7 28.08 24.59 5.58
N ILE A 8 29.30 24.60 5.07
CA ILE A 8 29.95 25.80 4.58
C ILE A 8 29.40 26.06 3.17
N GLU A 9 28.76 27.21 2.96
CA GLU A 9 28.16 27.56 1.66
C GLU A 9 29.18 28.14 0.68
N ALA A 10 30.22 28.80 1.18
CA ALA A 10 31.25 29.42 0.34
C ALA A 10 32.29 28.37 -0.13
N GLU A 11 32.39 28.16 -1.45
CA GLU A 11 33.36 27.23 -2.04
C GLU A 11 34.82 27.58 -1.66
N ALA A 12 35.12 28.87 -1.54
CA ALA A 12 36.45 29.35 -1.13
C ALA A 12 36.82 28.91 0.29
N ASP A 13 35.87 28.94 1.22
CA ASP A 13 36.09 28.54 2.62
C ASP A 13 36.24 27.02 2.73
N CYS A 14 35.47 26.26 1.95
CA CYS A 14 35.64 24.81 1.82
C CYS A 14 37.04 24.45 1.27
N ALA A 15 37.49 25.16 0.23
CA ALA A 15 38.81 24.95 -0.36
C ALA A 15 39.94 25.33 0.61
N ALA A 16 39.79 26.42 1.36
CA ALA A 16 40.72 26.85 2.40
C ALA A 16 40.87 25.78 3.49
N LEU A 17 39.75 25.20 3.95
CA LEU A 17 39.75 24.13 4.96
C LEU A 17 40.59 22.90 4.56
N ILE A 18 40.64 22.60 3.25
CA ILE A 18 41.40 21.48 2.70
C ILE A 18 42.87 21.87 2.45
N ARG A 19 43.12 23.07 1.93
CA ARG A 19 44.43 23.49 1.43
C ARG A 19 45.34 24.13 2.47
N GLU A 20 44.80 25.03 3.30
CA GLU A 20 45.60 25.81 4.24
C GLU A 20 46.41 24.96 5.24
N PRO A 21 45.86 23.87 5.82
CA PRO A 21 46.60 23.05 6.79
C PRO A 21 47.88 22.41 6.25
N VAL A 22 47.99 22.25 4.92
CA VAL A 22 49.13 21.60 4.24
C VAL A 22 49.88 22.54 3.29
N SER A 23 49.58 23.84 3.35
CA SER A 23 50.18 24.86 2.48
C SER A 23 51.71 24.80 2.53
N GLY A 24 52.33 24.82 1.34
CA GLY A 24 53.79 24.71 1.17
C GLY A 24 54.37 23.30 1.38
N LYS A 25 53.55 22.28 1.65
CA LYS A 25 53.98 20.88 1.82
C LYS A 25 53.31 19.93 0.83
N ILE A 26 52.02 20.09 0.60
CA ILE A 26 51.23 19.26 -0.33
C ILE A 26 50.38 20.17 -1.20
N GLU A 27 50.39 19.92 -2.50
CA GLU A 27 49.59 20.62 -3.50
C GLU A 27 48.37 19.77 -3.89
N TYR A 28 47.20 20.41 -3.99
CA TYR A 28 45.95 19.79 -4.42
C TYR A 28 45.53 20.34 -5.78
N GLU A 29 45.24 19.44 -6.72
CA GLU A 29 44.50 19.77 -7.94
C GLU A 29 43.13 20.38 -7.61
N ASP A 30 42.71 21.42 -8.35
CA ASP A 30 41.42 22.10 -8.12
C ASP A 30 40.23 21.12 -8.21
N GLU A 31 40.26 20.21 -9.18
CA GLU A 31 39.21 19.21 -9.35
C GLU A 31 39.17 18.21 -8.19
N ALA A 32 40.32 17.88 -7.57
CA ALA A 32 40.36 17.01 -6.40
C ALA A 32 39.71 17.70 -5.19
N VAL A 33 39.97 18.99 -4.98
CA VAL A 33 39.32 19.80 -3.93
C VAL A 33 37.81 19.84 -4.17
N LYS A 34 37.39 20.17 -5.39
CA LYS A 34 35.98 20.22 -5.76
C LYS A 34 35.26 18.90 -5.48
N ARG A 35 35.85 17.77 -5.86
CA ARG A 35 35.27 16.45 -5.58
C ARG A 35 35.12 16.14 -4.09
N ILE A 36 36.11 16.51 -3.27
CA ILE A 36 36.02 16.36 -1.81
C ILE A 36 34.85 17.19 -1.25
N VAL A 37 34.75 18.45 -1.69
CA VAL A 37 33.67 19.36 -1.26
C VAL A 37 32.30 18.83 -1.69
N ASP A 38 32.15 18.41 -2.94
CA ASP A 38 30.90 17.86 -3.48
C ASP A 38 30.49 16.56 -2.77
N TYR A 39 31.45 15.70 -2.47
CA TYR A 39 31.22 14.43 -1.76
C TYR A 39 30.77 14.63 -0.30
N CYS A 40 31.29 15.67 0.35
CA CYS A 40 30.95 16.02 1.72
C CYS A 40 29.82 17.06 1.81
N LYS A 41 29.32 17.59 0.68
CA LYS A 41 28.35 18.69 0.59
C LYS A 41 28.72 19.89 1.48
N GLY A 42 30.01 20.21 1.57
CA GLY A 42 30.52 21.31 2.40
C GLY A 42 30.42 21.08 3.91
N ASN A 43 30.17 19.84 4.38
CA ASN A 43 30.16 19.53 5.81
C ASN A 43 31.61 19.46 6.37
N PRO A 44 32.00 20.31 7.33
CA PRO A 44 33.38 20.39 7.81
C PRO A 44 33.92 19.11 8.43
N PHE A 45 33.07 18.36 9.15
CA PHE A 45 33.47 17.11 9.80
C PHE A 45 33.92 16.07 8.78
N TYR A 46 33.09 15.81 7.75
CA TYR A 46 33.45 14.84 6.71
C TYR A 46 34.60 15.35 5.82
N MET A 47 34.66 16.66 5.53
CA MET A 47 35.78 17.24 4.77
C MET A 47 37.11 17.02 5.49
N HIS A 48 37.18 17.27 6.81
CA HIS A 48 38.38 17.01 7.60
C HIS A 48 38.77 15.54 7.60
N LEU A 49 37.80 14.64 7.73
CA LEU A 49 38.06 13.20 7.77
C LEU A 49 38.62 12.69 6.42
N VAL A 50 38.02 13.11 5.31
CA VAL A 50 38.50 12.78 3.96
C VAL A 50 39.88 13.39 3.71
N ALA A 51 40.07 14.69 3.98
CA ALA A 51 41.35 15.37 3.79
C ALA A 51 42.46 14.78 4.67
N GLY A 52 42.15 14.41 5.91
CA GLY A 52 43.07 13.72 6.80
C GLY A 52 43.52 12.37 6.27
N LYS A 53 42.63 11.61 5.63
CA LYS A 53 42.96 10.33 4.98
C LYS A 53 43.79 10.49 3.73
N VAL A 54 43.49 11.50 2.91
CA VAL A 54 44.34 11.89 1.78
C VAL A 54 45.74 12.23 2.27
N PHE A 55 45.86 13.06 3.32
CA PHE A 55 47.14 13.42 3.92
C PHE A 55 47.93 12.19 4.42
N GLN A 56 47.28 11.30 5.19
CA GLN A 56 47.90 10.07 5.69
C GLN A 56 48.49 9.24 4.56
N ARG A 57 47.74 9.10 3.46
CA ARG A 57 48.21 8.39 2.28
C ARG A 57 49.41 9.08 1.62
N CYS A 58 49.33 10.39 1.39
CA CYS A 58 50.45 11.15 0.83
C CYS A 58 51.71 11.02 1.67
N ALA A 59 51.58 11.05 3.00
CA ALA A 59 52.70 10.85 3.91
C ALA A 59 53.30 9.43 3.80
N GLN A 60 52.46 8.39 3.71
CA GLN A 60 52.89 7.00 3.52
C GLN A 60 53.60 6.78 2.18
N GLU A 61 53.06 7.33 1.09
CA GLU A 61 53.62 7.21 -0.26
C GLU A 61 54.75 8.23 -0.53
N ARG A 62 55.04 9.12 0.43
CA ARG A 62 56.00 10.24 0.29
C ARG A 62 55.73 11.13 -0.93
N ARG A 63 54.45 11.40 -1.19
CA ARG A 63 53.98 12.24 -2.29
C ARG A 63 53.58 13.63 -1.79
N THR A 64 53.79 14.63 -2.63
CA THR A 64 53.47 16.04 -2.35
C THR A 64 52.38 16.59 -3.27
N PHE A 65 51.74 15.75 -4.08
CA PHE A 65 50.68 16.14 -5.00
C PHE A 65 49.48 15.20 -4.90
N VAL A 66 48.29 15.78 -4.75
CA VAL A 66 46.99 15.10 -4.69
C VAL A 66 46.20 15.41 -5.96
N GLY A 67 45.90 14.36 -6.72
CA GLY A 67 44.98 14.42 -7.85
C GLY A 67 43.64 13.74 -7.57
N THR A 68 42.74 13.74 -8.56
CA THR A 68 41.41 13.11 -8.43
C THR A 68 41.46 11.61 -8.11
N SER A 69 42.48 10.90 -8.58
CA SER A 69 42.66 9.46 -8.34
C SER A 69 42.97 9.14 -6.87
N ASP A 70 43.63 10.06 -6.17
CA ASP A 70 43.94 9.91 -4.75
C ASP A 70 42.65 9.99 -3.91
N PHE A 71 41.75 10.91 -4.28
CA PHE A 71 40.41 11.01 -3.69
C PHE A 71 39.58 9.74 -3.90
N GLU A 72 39.48 9.21 -5.12
CA GLU A 72 38.65 8.01 -5.40
C GLU A 72 39.10 6.76 -4.62
N TYR A 73 40.40 6.67 -4.33
CA TYR A 73 40.92 5.60 -3.50
C TYR A 73 40.60 5.82 -2.01
N VAL A 74 40.80 7.04 -1.52
CA VAL A 74 40.52 7.41 -0.13
C VAL A 74 39.03 7.28 0.18
N ARG A 75 38.16 7.66 -0.76
CA ARG A 75 36.69 7.54 -0.65
C ARG A 75 36.26 6.15 -0.18
N ARG A 76 36.81 5.09 -0.78
CA ARG A 76 36.52 3.69 -0.41
C ARG A 76 37.07 3.32 0.97
N SER A 77 38.22 3.86 1.36
CA SER A 77 38.79 3.63 2.69
C SER A 77 37.99 4.34 3.78
N VAL A 78 37.55 5.57 3.52
CA VAL A 78 36.79 6.40 4.46
C VAL A 78 35.48 5.72 4.86
N VAL A 79 34.74 5.18 3.88
CA VAL A 79 33.47 4.49 4.15
C VAL A 79 33.65 3.29 5.09
N ARG A 80 34.75 2.55 4.97
CA ARG A 80 35.03 1.37 5.81
C ARG A 80 35.42 1.71 7.25
N GLU A 81 35.95 2.91 7.47
CA GLU A 81 36.37 3.35 8.80
C GLU A 81 35.28 4.10 9.56
N LEU A 82 34.31 4.65 8.84
CA LEU A 82 33.16 5.31 9.45
C LEU A 82 32.20 4.27 10.02
N GLY A 83 32.03 4.28 11.34
CA GLY A 83 30.99 3.52 12.02
C GLY A 83 29.63 4.26 12.04
N PRO A 84 28.55 3.56 12.45
CA PRO A 84 27.18 4.10 12.48
C PRO A 84 27.04 5.36 13.36
N THR A 85 27.85 5.50 14.41
CA THR A 85 27.83 6.67 15.31
C THR A 85 28.14 7.99 14.59
N ASN A 86 28.91 7.95 13.49
CA ASN A 86 29.22 9.13 12.68
C ASN A 86 28.01 9.64 11.90
N PHE A 87 26.97 8.82 11.75
CA PHE A 87 25.79 9.10 10.95
C PHE A 87 24.49 9.05 11.76
N ALA A 88 24.56 8.64 13.04
CA ALA A 88 23.39 8.41 13.89
C ALA A 88 22.39 9.56 13.91
N HIS A 89 22.87 10.81 13.86
CA HIS A 89 22.02 12.00 13.80
C HIS A 89 21.06 12.03 12.60
N PHE A 90 21.33 11.30 11.50
CA PHE A 90 20.41 11.22 10.37
C PHE A 90 19.14 10.43 10.65
N TRP A 91 19.20 9.41 11.49
CA TRP A 91 18.01 8.62 11.87
C TRP A 91 17.54 8.88 13.30
N ALA A 92 18.42 9.31 14.21
CA ALA A 92 18.16 9.45 15.64
C ALA A 92 17.68 10.85 16.09
N ASP A 93 18.01 11.91 15.35
CA ASP A 93 17.66 13.30 15.73
C ASP A 93 16.22 13.66 15.31
N VAL A 94 15.24 12.97 15.90
CA VAL A 94 13.81 13.24 15.70
C VAL A 94 13.35 14.34 16.67
N PRO A 95 12.85 15.49 16.20
CA PRO A 95 12.44 16.59 17.07
C PRO A 95 11.07 16.35 17.73
N GLU A 96 10.95 16.73 19.01
CA GLU A 96 9.67 16.96 19.72
C GLU A 96 8.68 15.78 19.70
N LEU A 97 9.16 14.60 20.08
CA LEU A 97 8.31 13.44 20.37
C LEU A 97 8.50 13.02 21.84
N ASP A 98 7.51 12.32 22.38
CA ASP A 98 7.70 11.59 23.63
C ASP A 98 8.74 10.45 23.44
N PRO A 99 9.31 9.88 24.52
CA PRO A 99 10.37 8.88 24.39
C PRO A 99 9.98 7.64 23.56
N ALA A 100 8.73 7.19 23.64
CA ALA A 100 8.26 5.98 22.95
C ALA A 100 8.04 6.23 21.45
N ASP A 101 7.41 7.36 21.11
CA ASP A 101 7.24 7.81 19.73
C ASP A 101 8.60 8.10 19.07
N LYS A 102 9.55 8.59 19.85
CA LYS A 102 10.93 8.79 19.39
C LYS A 102 11.58 7.45 19.04
N GLU A 103 11.55 6.46 19.93
CA GLU A 103 12.14 5.13 19.68
C GLU A 103 11.55 4.49 18.42
N ARG A 104 10.22 4.52 18.27
CA ARG A 104 9.53 4.06 17.05
C ARG A 104 10.01 4.78 15.80
N SER A 105 10.09 6.11 15.86
CA SER A 105 10.49 6.92 14.71
C SER A 105 11.95 6.67 14.31
N VAL A 106 12.85 6.50 15.28
CA VAL A 106 14.25 6.14 15.03
C VAL A 106 14.34 4.77 14.35
N ALA A 107 13.64 3.76 14.87
CA ALA A 107 13.61 2.43 14.28
C ALA A 107 13.04 2.45 12.85
N ALA A 108 11.96 3.21 12.61
CA ALA A 108 11.36 3.36 11.30
C ALA A 108 12.26 4.07 10.28
N ASN A 109 13.00 5.11 10.72
CA ASN A 109 14.01 5.77 9.89
C ASN A 109 15.13 4.80 9.49
N CYS A 110 15.59 3.96 10.43
CA CYS A 110 16.60 2.94 10.16
C CYS A 110 16.13 1.93 9.10
N LEU A 111 14.90 1.41 9.23
CA LEU A 111 14.32 0.50 8.25
C LEU A 111 14.20 1.15 6.86
N PHE A 112 13.70 2.39 6.81
CA PHE A 112 13.56 3.12 5.55
C PHE A 112 14.92 3.28 4.84
N LEU A 113 15.96 3.70 5.58
CA LEU A 113 17.29 3.88 5.03
C LEU A 113 17.94 2.56 4.62
N ALA A 114 17.69 1.46 5.35
CA ALA A 114 18.11 0.12 4.94
C ALA A 114 17.47 -0.28 3.60
N CYS A 115 16.16 -0.03 3.44
CA CYS A 115 15.45 -0.28 2.17
C CYS A 115 16.05 0.51 1.00
N VAL A 116 16.35 1.79 1.21
CA VAL A 116 17.00 2.65 0.19
C VAL A 116 18.40 2.13 -0.17
N ALA A 117 19.11 1.55 0.79
CA ALA A 117 20.40 0.89 0.57
C ALA A 117 20.26 -0.37 -0.29
N THR A 118 19.27 -1.23 0.01
CA THR A 118 18.99 -2.48 -0.72
C THR A 118 18.66 -2.23 -2.20
N LEU A 119 18.06 -1.08 -2.53
CA LEU A 119 17.84 -0.66 -3.93
C LEU A 119 19.15 -0.34 -4.70
N GLY A 120 20.31 -0.38 -4.04
CA GLY A 120 21.64 -0.45 -4.66
C GLY A 120 22.21 0.87 -5.19
N LEU A 121 21.41 1.93 -5.27
CA LEU A 121 21.84 3.25 -5.76
C LEU A 121 21.66 4.38 -4.73
N GLY A 122 21.18 4.07 -3.53
CA GLY A 122 20.89 5.07 -2.50
C GLY A 122 19.84 6.10 -2.95
N ARG A 123 18.92 5.66 -3.81
CA ARG A 123 17.84 6.44 -4.42
C ARG A 123 16.68 5.51 -4.82
N TYR A 124 15.49 6.08 -4.95
CA TYR A 124 14.27 5.38 -5.36
C TYR A 124 13.38 6.31 -6.19
N GLU A 125 12.57 5.77 -7.11
CA GLU A 125 11.65 6.55 -7.94
C GLU A 125 10.27 6.72 -7.27
N SER A 126 9.88 5.73 -6.48
CA SER A 126 8.57 5.66 -5.84
C SER A 126 8.67 4.99 -4.47
N LEU A 127 7.73 5.29 -3.57
CA LEU A 127 7.70 4.61 -2.26
C LEU A 127 7.33 3.13 -2.39
N GLU A 128 6.71 2.75 -3.51
CA GLU A 128 6.49 1.37 -3.89
C GLU A 128 7.81 0.60 -4.07
N ASP A 129 8.89 1.25 -4.53
CA ASP A 129 10.23 0.64 -4.58
C ASP A 129 10.75 0.34 -3.17
N VAL A 130 10.51 1.26 -2.22
CA VAL A 130 10.89 1.11 -0.81
C VAL A 130 10.07 -0.01 -0.16
N VAL A 131 8.79 -0.13 -0.49
CA VAL A 131 7.94 -1.26 -0.05
C VAL A 131 8.51 -2.58 -0.56
N ALA A 132 8.85 -2.68 -1.85
CA ALA A 132 9.44 -3.89 -2.43
C ALA A 132 10.82 -4.22 -1.85
N ALA A 133 11.59 -3.23 -1.42
CA ALA A 133 12.86 -3.45 -0.74
C ALA A 133 12.69 -4.10 0.64
N GLN A 134 11.57 -3.88 1.33
CA GLN A 134 11.26 -4.60 2.60
C GLN A 134 11.16 -6.11 2.38
N ASP A 135 10.69 -6.58 1.22
CA ASP A 135 10.68 -8.00 0.86
C ASP A 135 12.10 -8.56 0.71
N GLN A 136 13.01 -7.78 0.14
CA GLN A 136 14.40 -8.18 -0.10
C GLN A 136 15.21 -8.27 1.21
N LEU A 137 14.80 -7.52 2.23
CA LEU A 137 15.38 -7.54 3.58
C LEU A 137 14.91 -8.74 4.43
N GLY A 138 14.06 -9.63 3.87
CA GLY A 138 13.58 -10.82 4.56
C GLY A 138 12.68 -10.50 5.75
N LEU A 139 11.90 -9.42 5.67
CA LEU A 139 10.94 -9.04 6.70
C LEU A 139 9.63 -9.79 6.52
N GLU A 140 9.12 -10.37 7.60
CA GLU A 140 7.80 -11.00 7.63
C GLU A 140 6.69 -9.95 7.46
N PRO A 141 5.48 -10.29 7.00
CA PRO A 141 4.42 -9.31 6.76
C PRO A 141 4.06 -8.41 7.96
N GLY A 142 4.17 -8.94 9.18
CA GLY A 142 3.96 -8.16 10.43
C GLY A 142 5.15 -7.29 10.84
N GLU A 143 6.30 -7.47 10.21
CA GLU A 143 7.53 -6.72 10.45
C GLU A 143 7.69 -5.50 9.54
N ARG A 144 6.78 -5.34 8.57
CA ARG A 144 6.88 -4.32 7.53
C ARG A 144 6.19 -3.04 7.95
N LEU A 145 6.78 -1.91 7.59
CA LEU A 145 6.10 -0.63 7.65
C LEU A 145 5.07 -0.52 6.52
N PRO A 146 3.83 -0.11 6.83
CA PRO A 146 2.84 0.17 5.81
C PRO A 146 3.23 1.41 5.00
N LEU A 147 2.71 1.50 3.77
CA LEU A 147 3.01 2.61 2.84
C LEU A 147 2.74 4.00 3.42
N GLN A 148 1.74 4.12 4.31
CA GLN A 148 1.45 5.40 4.96
C GLN A 148 2.56 5.81 5.93
N ASP A 149 3.07 4.89 6.73
CA ASP A 149 4.17 5.16 7.66
C ASP A 149 5.47 5.45 6.90
N LEU A 150 5.70 4.75 5.78
CA LEU A 150 6.83 5.06 4.89
C LEU A 150 6.72 6.47 4.28
N ARG A 151 5.51 6.95 3.97
CA ARG A 151 5.29 8.34 3.52
C ARG A 151 5.64 9.34 4.62
N ASP A 152 5.25 9.05 5.85
CA ASP A 152 5.50 9.94 6.98
C ASP A 152 7.02 10.00 7.31
N VAL A 153 7.70 8.85 7.25
CA VAL A 153 9.16 8.75 7.36
C VAL A 153 9.86 9.50 6.21
N GLU A 154 9.45 9.29 4.95
CA GLU A 154 10.00 10.02 3.81
C GLU A 154 9.86 11.54 4.00
N ALA A 155 8.66 12.00 4.41
CA ALA A 155 8.40 13.41 4.62
C ALA A 155 9.30 14.00 5.71
N ASP A 156 9.54 13.28 6.80
CA ASP A 156 10.47 13.69 7.85
C ASP A 156 11.92 13.79 7.34
N LEU A 157 12.40 12.75 6.68
CA LEU A 157 13.77 12.68 6.17
C LEU A 157 14.04 13.73 5.08
N LEU A 158 13.05 14.04 4.23
CA LEU A 158 13.10 15.15 3.26
C LEU A 158 13.14 16.51 3.97
N ARG A 159 12.27 16.71 4.98
CA ARG A 159 12.22 17.94 5.78
C ARG A 159 13.55 18.22 6.49
N ARG A 160 14.21 17.17 6.99
CA ARG A 160 15.52 17.21 7.66
C ARG A 160 16.71 17.22 6.71
N ARG A 161 16.47 17.17 5.40
CA ARG A 161 17.50 17.14 4.34
C ARG A 161 18.47 15.95 4.46
N VAL A 162 17.97 14.82 4.98
CA VAL A 162 18.66 13.51 4.87
C VAL A 162 18.43 12.94 3.47
N LEU A 163 17.22 13.13 2.95
CA LEU A 163 16.84 12.86 1.57
C LEU A 163 16.66 14.17 0.81
N SER A 164 16.76 14.11 -0.52
CA SER A 164 16.40 15.22 -1.39
C SER A 164 15.76 14.77 -2.70
N ARG A 165 15.03 15.71 -3.31
CA ARG A 165 14.45 15.58 -4.66
C ARG A 165 15.20 16.49 -5.62
N PRO A 166 16.15 15.95 -6.42
CA PRO A 166 16.90 16.77 -7.36
C PRO A 166 15.98 17.43 -8.38
N LYS A 167 16.22 18.71 -8.68
CA LYS A 167 15.40 19.46 -9.64
C LYS A 167 15.36 18.77 -11.00
N GLY A 168 14.16 18.57 -11.54
CA GLY A 168 13.95 17.96 -12.85
C GLY A 168 14.17 16.45 -12.90
N ARG A 169 14.38 15.78 -11.77
CA ARG A 169 14.47 14.32 -11.66
C ARG A 169 13.21 13.76 -11.01
N ARG A 170 12.90 12.50 -11.32
CA ARG A 170 11.72 11.79 -10.76
C ARG A 170 12.03 10.99 -9.50
N TRP A 171 13.31 10.83 -9.16
CA TRP A 171 13.74 10.06 -8.00
C TRP A 171 14.02 10.93 -6.77
N VAL A 172 13.98 10.28 -5.61
CA VAL A 172 14.49 10.77 -4.33
C VAL A 172 15.82 10.09 -4.07
N GLU A 173 16.80 10.82 -3.53
CA GLU A 173 18.12 10.27 -3.20
C GLU A 173 18.59 10.71 -1.81
N VAL A 174 19.51 9.92 -1.25
CA VAL A 174 20.26 10.33 -0.04
C VAL A 174 21.09 11.57 -0.38
N GLU A 175 20.84 12.65 0.34
CA GLU A 175 21.32 14.00 0.03
C GLU A 175 22.86 14.12 0.19
N LEU A 176 23.44 13.42 1.17
CA LEU A 176 24.87 13.45 1.48
C LEU A 176 25.59 12.24 0.84
N PRO A 177 26.46 12.43 -0.18
CA PRO A 177 27.10 11.33 -0.89
C PRO A 177 27.96 10.41 -0.01
N VAL A 178 28.71 10.95 0.96
CA VAL A 178 29.49 10.11 1.89
C VAL A 178 28.62 9.19 2.75
N PHE A 179 27.43 9.66 3.13
CA PHE A 179 26.46 8.84 3.85
C PHE A 179 25.80 7.82 2.93
N ARG A 180 25.49 8.20 1.69
CA ARG A 180 24.94 7.30 0.68
C ARG A 180 25.85 6.11 0.42
N ASP A 181 27.16 6.35 0.23
CA ASP A 181 28.12 5.28 0.00
C ASP A 181 28.24 4.38 1.24
N TRP A 182 28.22 4.96 2.44
CA TRP A 182 28.21 4.19 3.67
C TRP A 182 26.97 3.30 3.82
N LEU A 183 25.79 3.81 3.46
CA LEU A 183 24.55 3.03 3.46
C LEU A 183 24.62 1.84 2.50
N LEU A 184 25.19 2.01 1.31
CA LEU A 184 25.29 0.92 0.34
C LEU A 184 26.12 -0.25 0.85
N ASP A 185 27.18 0.02 1.63
CA ASP A 185 28.06 -1.01 2.17
C ASP A 185 27.56 -1.59 3.51
N ASN A 186 26.83 -0.80 4.31
CA ASN A 186 26.56 -1.12 5.73
C ASN A 186 25.08 -1.02 6.14
N GLY A 187 24.21 -0.44 5.32
CA GLY A 187 22.86 -0.02 5.71
C GLY A 187 21.98 -1.19 6.19
N GLU A 188 22.01 -2.32 5.50
CA GLU A 188 21.29 -3.52 5.93
C GLU A 188 21.85 -4.06 7.27
N HIS A 189 23.16 -4.24 7.37
CA HIS A 189 23.80 -4.83 8.55
C HIS A 189 23.70 -3.95 9.81
N GLU A 190 23.88 -2.63 9.65
CA GLU A 190 23.99 -1.69 10.77
C GLU A 190 22.64 -1.09 11.19
N LEU A 191 21.68 -0.93 10.26
CA LEU A 191 20.40 -0.25 10.56
C LEU A 191 19.23 -1.22 10.77
N LEU A 192 19.19 -2.35 10.08
CA LEU A 192 18.11 -3.33 10.23
C LEU A 192 18.00 -3.89 11.67
N PRO A 193 19.10 -4.12 12.42
CA PRO A 193 18.99 -4.56 13.81
C PRO A 193 18.24 -3.58 14.72
N ALA A 194 18.30 -2.27 14.44
CA ALA A 194 17.55 -1.28 15.23
C ALA A 194 16.04 -1.43 15.04
N TRP A 195 15.59 -1.77 13.82
CA TRP A 195 14.19 -2.08 13.56
C TRP A 195 13.75 -3.39 14.22
N ARG A 196 14.53 -4.46 14.02
CA ARG A 196 14.22 -5.77 14.62
C ARG A 196 14.21 -5.71 16.15
N GLY A 197 15.19 -5.03 16.75
CA GLY A 197 15.23 -4.83 18.20
C GLY A 197 14.01 -4.06 18.72
N TYR A 198 13.59 -3.00 18.03
CA TYR A 198 12.34 -2.31 18.38
C TYR A 198 11.12 -3.24 18.29
N GLN A 199 11.04 -4.09 17.26
CA GLN A 199 9.93 -5.04 17.14
C GLN A 199 9.96 -6.14 18.20
N GLU A 200 11.14 -6.64 18.56
CA GLU A 200 11.32 -7.57 19.66
C GLU A 200 10.93 -6.93 20.99
N GLU A 201 11.29 -5.67 21.24
CA GLU A 201 10.88 -4.93 22.43
C GLU A 201 9.37 -4.68 22.46
N VAL A 202 8.77 -4.31 21.33
CA VAL A 202 7.32 -4.19 21.21
C VAL A 202 6.63 -5.55 21.44
N ALA A 203 7.21 -6.65 20.96
CA ALA A 203 6.71 -8.00 21.19
C ALA A 203 6.93 -8.49 22.63
N ALA A 204 8.00 -8.05 23.30
CA ALA A 204 8.31 -8.39 24.69
C ALA A 204 7.54 -7.53 25.70
N GLN A 205 7.21 -6.30 25.34
CA GLN A 205 6.33 -5.38 26.08
C GLN A 205 4.86 -5.63 25.77
N ALA A 206 4.55 -6.30 24.65
CA ALA A 206 3.26 -6.94 24.50
C ALA A 206 3.12 -7.93 25.66
N PRO A 207 2.01 -7.90 26.41
CA PRO A 207 1.81 -8.80 27.54
C PRO A 207 2.09 -10.23 27.06
N ALA A 208 3.04 -10.90 27.73
CA ALA A 208 3.54 -12.21 27.33
C ALA A 208 2.37 -13.12 26.93
N GLU A 209 2.34 -13.53 25.66
CA GLU A 209 1.56 -14.68 25.23
C GLU A 209 2.20 -15.93 25.84
N GLU A 210 1.96 -16.16 27.13
CA GLU A 210 1.91 -17.53 27.61
C GLU A 210 0.86 -18.25 26.75
N PRO A 211 1.05 -19.53 26.36
CA PRO A 211 -0.05 -20.38 25.93
C PRO A 211 -0.90 -20.66 27.17
N VAL A 212 -1.57 -19.63 27.67
CA VAL A 212 -2.61 -19.81 28.65
C VAL A 212 -3.76 -20.41 27.86
N PHE A 213 -4.00 -21.69 28.09
CA PHE A 213 -5.37 -22.15 28.29
C PHE A 213 -5.96 -21.36 29.47
N ALA A 214 -6.12 -20.04 29.30
CA ALA A 214 -6.84 -19.20 30.21
C ALA A 214 -8.28 -19.46 29.82
N ILE A 215 -8.91 -20.33 30.57
CA ILE A 215 -10.28 -20.08 30.99
C ILE A 215 -10.23 -18.70 31.65
N VAL A 216 -10.35 -17.64 30.85
CA VAL A 216 -10.64 -16.31 31.36
C VAL A 216 -12.02 -16.48 31.94
N GLU A 217 -12.13 -16.47 33.26
CA GLU A 217 -13.42 -16.43 33.93
C GLU A 217 -14.24 -15.30 33.30
N THR A 218 -15.28 -15.74 32.62
CA THR A 218 -16.31 -15.02 31.88
C THR A 218 -17.19 -14.25 32.86
N THR A 219 -16.62 -13.25 33.52
CA THR A 219 -17.42 -12.34 34.35
C THR A 219 -17.23 -10.91 33.83
N GLY A 220 -18.15 -10.49 32.95
CA GLY A 220 -18.32 -9.08 32.54
C GLY A 220 -18.00 -8.72 31.09
N PHE A 221 -17.81 -9.66 30.15
CA PHE A 221 -17.84 -9.33 28.72
C PHE A 221 -19.28 -9.54 28.19
N PRO A 222 -19.88 -8.57 27.47
CA PRO A 222 -21.30 -8.62 27.15
C PRO A 222 -21.67 -9.67 26.07
N ILE A 223 -20.69 -10.24 25.37
CA ILE A 223 -20.91 -11.26 24.33
C ILE A 223 -20.50 -12.64 24.84
N ASP A 224 -21.39 -13.61 24.66
CA ASP A 224 -21.11 -15.01 24.98
C ASP A 224 -19.97 -15.59 24.14
N GLU A 225 -19.20 -16.52 24.73
CA GLU A 225 -18.05 -17.12 24.05
C GLU A 225 -18.45 -18.00 22.87
N ASP A 226 -19.59 -18.70 22.95
CA ASP A 226 -20.11 -19.52 21.85
C ASP A 226 -20.50 -18.65 20.65
N ASP A 227 -21.03 -17.45 20.91
CA ASP A 227 -21.36 -16.46 19.88
C ASP A 227 -20.10 -15.92 19.19
N LEU A 228 -19.03 -15.67 19.95
CA LEU A 228 -17.72 -15.28 19.38
C LEU A 228 -17.13 -16.42 18.53
N LEU A 229 -17.19 -17.66 19.02
CA LEU A 229 -16.72 -18.85 18.30
C LEU A 229 -17.45 -19.00 16.96
N ALA A 230 -18.79 -18.95 16.96
CA ALA A 230 -19.61 -19.08 15.76
C ALA A 230 -19.26 -18.06 14.65
N VAL A 231 -18.86 -16.85 15.04
CA VAL A 231 -18.40 -15.82 14.10
C VAL A 231 -16.99 -16.13 13.59
N THR A 232 -16.06 -16.49 14.48
CA THR A 232 -14.65 -16.76 14.10
C THR A 232 -14.46 -17.97 13.18
N GLU A 233 -15.30 -19.01 13.31
CA GLU A 233 -15.29 -20.18 12.42
C GLU A 233 -15.53 -19.83 10.95
N ARG A 234 -16.21 -18.71 10.68
CA ARG A 234 -16.56 -18.26 9.34
C ARG A 234 -15.55 -17.28 8.74
N LEU A 235 -14.61 -16.78 9.54
CA LEU A 235 -13.73 -15.67 9.18
C LEU A 235 -12.29 -16.14 8.91
N VAL A 236 -12.07 -16.70 7.73
CA VAL A 236 -10.72 -16.98 7.19
C VAL A 236 -10.32 -15.86 6.24
N TYR A 237 -9.55 -14.89 6.75
CA TYR A 237 -9.19 -13.67 6.05
C TYR A 237 -7.67 -13.59 5.84
N LEU A 238 -7.24 -13.27 4.61
CA LEU A 238 -5.84 -13.30 4.17
C LEU A 238 -5.14 -14.63 4.47
N GLY A 239 -5.87 -15.74 4.35
CA GLY A 239 -5.36 -17.09 4.61
C GLY A 239 -5.21 -17.45 6.09
N ARG A 240 -5.56 -16.55 7.03
CA ARG A 240 -5.54 -16.80 8.47
C ARG A 240 -6.97 -16.85 9.02
N GLN A 241 -7.25 -17.87 9.82
CA GLN A 241 -8.49 -17.91 10.61
C GLN A 241 -8.39 -16.91 11.75
N LYS A 242 -9.41 -16.06 11.90
CA LYS A 242 -9.54 -15.17 13.06
C LYS A 242 -9.89 -15.97 14.29
N ASP A 243 -9.31 -15.61 15.43
CA ASP A 243 -9.61 -16.25 16.71
C ASP A 243 -10.49 -15.37 17.62
N VAL A 244 -11.01 -15.98 18.69
CA VAL A 244 -11.87 -15.31 19.68
C VAL A 244 -11.16 -14.15 20.36
N ALA A 245 -9.85 -14.26 20.58
CA ALA A 245 -9.06 -13.22 21.24
C ALA A 245 -8.90 -11.99 20.34
N GLU A 246 -8.68 -12.17 19.04
CA GLU A 246 -8.64 -11.11 18.03
C GLU A 246 -9.98 -10.35 17.96
N VAL A 247 -11.10 -11.08 17.87
CA VAL A 247 -12.44 -10.47 17.83
C VAL A 247 -12.74 -9.73 19.13
N ARG A 248 -12.47 -10.35 20.29
CA ARG A 248 -12.66 -9.72 21.61
C ARG A 248 -11.81 -8.47 21.77
N ARG A 249 -10.56 -8.49 21.30
CA ARG A 249 -9.66 -7.33 21.30
C ARG A 249 -10.21 -6.21 20.42
N TRP A 250 -10.72 -6.53 19.23
CA TRP A 250 -11.33 -5.55 18.34
C TRP A 250 -12.59 -4.93 18.98
N LEU A 251 -13.46 -5.74 19.56
CA LEU A 251 -14.68 -5.29 20.25
C LEU A 251 -14.38 -4.39 21.46
N ARG A 252 -13.32 -4.65 22.22
CA ARG A 252 -12.92 -3.80 23.36
C ARG A 252 -12.48 -2.39 22.99
N GLN A 253 -12.31 -2.08 21.71
CA GLN A 253 -12.04 -0.72 21.26
C GLN A 253 -13.29 0.18 21.28
N PHE A 254 -14.48 -0.41 21.44
CA PHE A 254 -15.72 0.31 21.66
C PHE A 254 -15.87 0.67 23.16
N ASP A 255 -16.25 1.91 23.47
CA ASP A 255 -16.09 2.50 24.81
C ASP A 255 -17.02 1.93 25.90
N ASP A 256 -18.13 1.28 25.51
CA ASP A 256 -19.18 0.79 26.41
C ASP A 256 -19.82 -0.52 25.90
N GLU A 257 -20.50 -1.23 26.80
CA GLU A 257 -21.11 -2.54 26.53
C GLU A 257 -22.14 -2.50 25.38
N SER A 258 -22.98 -1.45 25.33
CA SER A 258 -23.97 -1.31 24.26
C SER A 258 -23.31 -1.13 22.88
N ARG A 259 -22.21 -0.38 22.80
CA ARG A 259 -21.43 -0.26 21.56
C ARG A 259 -20.73 -1.56 21.18
N ILE A 260 -20.27 -2.35 22.16
CA ILE A 260 -19.70 -3.68 21.93
C ILE A 260 -20.75 -4.60 21.31
N GLU A 261 -21.96 -4.64 21.87
CA GLU A 261 -23.09 -5.44 21.36
C GLU A 261 -23.44 -5.06 19.92
N VAL A 262 -23.60 -3.76 19.64
CA VAL A 262 -23.82 -3.27 18.28
C VAL A 262 -22.72 -3.73 17.32
N ALA A 263 -21.45 -3.54 17.69
CA ALA A 263 -20.32 -3.91 16.86
C ALA A 263 -20.30 -5.43 16.59
N PHE A 264 -20.64 -6.23 17.60
CA PHE A 264 -20.75 -7.68 17.47
C PHE A 264 -21.89 -8.09 16.52
N LEU A 265 -23.08 -7.49 16.63
CA LEU A 265 -24.20 -7.77 15.72
C LEU A 265 -23.84 -7.48 14.26
N LEU A 266 -23.15 -6.36 14.01
CA LEU A 266 -22.67 -5.99 12.68
C LEU A 266 -21.61 -6.98 12.16
N LEU A 267 -20.68 -7.40 13.02
CA LEU A 267 -19.66 -8.41 12.68
C LEU A 267 -20.30 -9.77 12.38
N LYS A 268 -21.24 -10.22 13.22
CA LYS A 268 -22.00 -11.45 13.04
C LYS A 268 -22.70 -11.45 11.69
N ARG A 269 -23.38 -10.34 11.35
CA ARG A 269 -24.00 -10.20 10.03
C ARG A 269 -23.01 -10.25 8.88
N LEU A 270 -21.88 -9.56 9.00
CA LEU A 270 -20.80 -9.63 8.00
C LEU A 270 -20.33 -11.06 7.80
N ALA A 271 -20.04 -11.79 8.87
CA ALA A 271 -19.55 -13.17 8.83
C ALA A 271 -20.58 -14.15 8.26
N GLU A 272 -21.86 -13.96 8.57
CA GLU A 272 -22.93 -14.87 8.13
C GLU A 272 -23.36 -14.67 6.68
N LYS A 273 -23.41 -13.43 6.22
CA LYS A 273 -24.07 -13.05 4.96
C LYS A 273 -23.18 -12.32 3.97
N GLY A 274 -22.22 -11.53 4.47
CA GLY A 274 -21.40 -10.66 3.65
C GLY A 274 -19.98 -11.14 3.39
N PHE A 275 -19.55 -12.25 4.00
CA PHE A 275 -18.21 -12.80 3.85
C PHE A 275 -18.11 -13.74 2.65
N VAL A 276 -17.41 -13.29 1.60
CA VAL A 276 -17.16 -14.06 0.38
C VAL A 276 -15.89 -14.91 0.56
N THR A 277 -16.09 -16.19 0.82
CA THR A 277 -15.00 -17.17 0.98
C THR A 277 -14.19 -17.38 -0.31
N GLN A 278 -13.01 -17.97 -0.19
CA GLN A 278 -12.20 -18.36 -1.35
C GLN A 278 -12.97 -19.29 -2.30
N GLY A 279 -13.72 -20.25 -1.75
CA GLY A 279 -14.57 -21.15 -2.55
C GLY A 279 -15.67 -20.41 -3.31
N ALA A 280 -16.35 -19.47 -2.65
CA ALA A 280 -17.34 -18.62 -3.30
C ALA A 280 -16.72 -17.76 -4.41
N ASN A 281 -15.50 -17.24 -4.20
CA ASN A 281 -14.75 -16.50 -5.22
C ASN A 281 -14.43 -17.36 -6.46
N VAL A 282 -13.93 -18.59 -6.24
CA VAL A 282 -13.61 -19.54 -7.33
C VAL A 282 -14.86 -19.91 -8.14
N ASN A 283 -15.99 -20.12 -7.46
CA ASN A 283 -17.29 -20.40 -8.08
C ASN A 283 -17.81 -19.16 -8.84
N GLY A 284 -17.67 -17.97 -8.28
CA GLY A 284 -18.00 -16.71 -8.94
C GLY A 284 -17.27 -16.56 -10.28
N LEU A 285 -15.96 -16.81 -10.31
CA LEU A 285 -15.18 -16.80 -11.54
C LEU A 285 -15.64 -17.85 -12.56
N ALA A 286 -16.03 -19.05 -12.11
CA ALA A 286 -16.57 -20.08 -13.00
C ALA A 286 -17.90 -19.61 -13.63
N ASN A 287 -18.80 -19.04 -12.82
CA ASN A 287 -20.06 -18.47 -13.30
C ASN A 287 -19.82 -17.32 -14.30
N MET A 288 -18.77 -16.50 -14.10
CA MET A 288 -18.41 -15.45 -15.07
C MET A 288 -18.02 -16.05 -16.42
N VAL A 289 -17.21 -17.11 -16.44
CA VAL A 289 -16.84 -17.83 -17.67
C VAL A 289 -18.08 -18.38 -18.37
N ASP A 290 -18.95 -19.07 -17.63
CA ASP A 290 -20.16 -19.67 -18.19
C ASP A 290 -21.12 -18.61 -18.74
N SER A 291 -21.27 -17.50 -18.03
CA SER A 291 -22.12 -16.38 -18.45
C SER A 291 -21.58 -15.68 -19.69
N LEU A 292 -20.26 -15.50 -19.80
CA LEU A 292 -19.64 -14.93 -20.99
C LEU A 292 -19.73 -15.88 -22.19
N ASN A 293 -19.56 -17.18 -21.99
CA ASN A 293 -19.75 -18.18 -23.04
C ASN A 293 -21.22 -18.30 -23.47
N ALA A 294 -22.17 -18.20 -22.55
CA ALA A 294 -23.59 -18.11 -22.87
C ALA A 294 -23.87 -16.85 -23.69
N ARG A 295 -23.35 -15.71 -23.25
CA ARG A 295 -23.53 -14.45 -23.98
C ARG A 295 -22.90 -14.47 -25.36
N ARG A 296 -21.72 -15.07 -25.52
CA ARG A 296 -21.06 -15.20 -26.82
C ARG A 296 -21.92 -16.00 -27.79
N ARG A 297 -22.63 -17.04 -27.34
CA ARG A 297 -23.55 -17.83 -28.19
C ARG A 297 -24.74 -17.03 -28.72
N GLU A 298 -25.08 -15.91 -28.09
CA GLU A 298 -26.20 -15.04 -28.46
C GLU A 298 -25.78 -13.86 -29.35
N VAL A 299 -24.48 -13.60 -29.50
CA VAL A 299 -23.95 -12.36 -30.09
C VAL A 299 -22.91 -12.66 -31.17
N GLY A 300 -23.01 -11.96 -32.30
CA GLY A 300 -22.08 -12.14 -33.42
C GLY A 300 -22.15 -13.55 -34.00
N ASP A 301 -20.99 -14.13 -34.29
CA ASP A 301 -20.82 -15.46 -34.88
C ASP A 301 -21.12 -16.61 -33.90
N GLY A 302 -21.42 -16.32 -32.63
CA GLY A 302 -21.77 -17.34 -31.64
C GLY A 302 -20.59 -18.13 -31.06
N VAL A 303 -19.37 -17.94 -31.58
CA VAL A 303 -18.17 -18.73 -31.24
C VAL A 303 -16.93 -17.86 -31.05
N TRP A 304 -15.99 -18.29 -30.20
CA TRP A 304 -14.71 -17.58 -30.05
C TRP A 304 -13.78 -17.86 -31.23
N ARG A 305 -13.17 -16.84 -31.79
CA ARG A 305 -12.14 -16.98 -32.83
C ARG A 305 -10.81 -17.38 -32.17
N ILE A 306 -10.36 -18.61 -32.39
CA ILE A 306 -9.15 -19.10 -31.73
C ILE A 306 -7.91 -18.89 -32.59
N VAL A 307 -6.99 -18.02 -32.16
CA VAL A 307 -5.68 -17.79 -32.80
C VAL A 307 -4.58 -18.05 -31.76
N ARG A 308 -3.63 -18.94 -32.09
CA ARG A 308 -2.53 -19.33 -31.17
C ARG A 308 -3.02 -19.71 -29.76
N ARG A 309 -4.12 -20.47 -29.70
CA ARG A 309 -4.81 -20.93 -28.47
C ARG A 309 -5.42 -19.81 -27.61
N ARG A 310 -5.70 -18.65 -28.20
CA ARG A 310 -6.38 -17.53 -27.55
C ARG A 310 -7.67 -17.20 -28.25
N SER A 311 -8.68 -16.79 -27.48
CA SER A 311 -9.93 -16.20 -27.96
C SER A 311 -9.63 -14.80 -28.48
N ASP A 312 -9.10 -14.73 -29.70
CA ASP A 312 -8.47 -13.56 -30.31
C ASP A 312 -9.42 -12.38 -30.47
N ASN A 313 -10.73 -12.65 -30.54
CA ASN A 313 -11.79 -11.66 -30.59
C ASN A 313 -12.43 -11.34 -29.22
N LEU A 314 -11.75 -11.66 -28.12
CA LEU A 314 -12.15 -11.28 -26.76
C LEU A 314 -11.16 -10.30 -26.14
N TYR A 315 -11.68 -9.16 -25.69
CA TYR A 315 -10.96 -8.23 -24.81
C TYR A 315 -11.54 -8.29 -23.40
N LEU A 316 -10.71 -8.60 -22.41
CA LEU A 316 -11.03 -8.41 -21.00
C LEU A 316 -10.34 -7.14 -20.50
N GLY A 317 -11.10 -6.19 -19.93
CA GLY A 317 -10.50 -5.02 -19.33
C GLY A 317 -11.12 -4.58 -18.03
N HIS A 318 -10.44 -3.65 -17.36
CA HIS A 318 -10.80 -3.14 -16.06
C HIS A 318 -10.73 -1.60 -16.05
N VAL A 319 -11.56 -0.96 -15.23
CA VAL A 319 -11.74 0.50 -15.21
C VAL A 319 -10.59 1.23 -14.51
N ASP A 320 -10.00 0.59 -13.51
CA ASP A 320 -9.01 1.18 -12.61
C ASP A 320 -7.57 0.77 -12.98
N SER A 321 -6.58 1.10 -12.12
CA SER A 321 -5.18 0.69 -12.30
C SER A 321 -4.99 -0.83 -12.19
N ASP A 322 -3.89 -1.32 -12.80
CA ASP A 322 -3.51 -2.74 -12.81
C ASP A 322 -3.29 -3.34 -11.40
N THR A 323 -3.14 -2.48 -10.39
CA THR A 323 -2.91 -2.83 -8.98
C THR A 323 -4.19 -2.97 -8.14
N LYS A 324 -5.38 -2.72 -8.71
CA LYS A 324 -6.66 -2.85 -7.99
C LYS A 324 -7.29 -4.24 -8.16
N SER A 325 -8.25 -4.55 -7.30
CA SER A 325 -8.96 -5.82 -7.25
C SER A 325 -9.63 -6.23 -8.58
N GLY A 326 -10.31 -5.30 -9.26
CA GLY A 326 -10.90 -5.58 -10.57
C GLY A 326 -9.89 -6.00 -11.64
N ALA A 327 -8.66 -5.48 -11.60
CA ALA A 327 -7.58 -5.92 -12.48
C ALA A 327 -7.07 -7.32 -12.11
N ALA A 328 -7.02 -7.67 -10.82
CA ALA A 328 -6.72 -9.02 -10.37
C ALA A 328 -7.77 -10.03 -10.88
N THR A 329 -9.06 -9.71 -10.75
CA THR A 329 -10.16 -10.55 -11.28
C THR A 329 -10.12 -10.68 -12.79
N ALA A 330 -9.82 -9.60 -13.52
CA ALA A 330 -9.61 -9.67 -14.97
C ALA A 330 -8.47 -10.62 -15.34
N ARG A 331 -7.34 -10.60 -14.60
CA ARG A 331 -6.21 -11.52 -14.80
C ARG A 331 -6.57 -12.97 -14.49
N GLU A 332 -7.31 -13.22 -13.41
CA GLU A 332 -7.77 -14.57 -13.06
C GLU A 332 -8.73 -15.12 -14.13
N LEU A 333 -9.66 -14.29 -14.61
CA LEU A 333 -10.55 -14.66 -15.71
C LEU A 333 -9.78 -14.89 -17.01
N ALA A 334 -8.75 -14.08 -17.31
CA ALA A 334 -7.90 -14.25 -18.47
C ALA A 334 -7.14 -15.59 -18.46
N ARG A 335 -6.70 -16.09 -17.29
CA ARG A 335 -6.09 -17.43 -17.17
C ARG A 335 -7.05 -18.55 -17.56
N ARG A 336 -8.37 -18.34 -17.40
CA ARG A 336 -9.41 -19.33 -17.72
C ARG A 336 -9.89 -19.24 -19.17
N MET A 337 -10.05 -18.03 -19.70
CA MET A 337 -10.63 -17.82 -21.04
C MET A 337 -9.61 -17.57 -22.15
N SER A 338 -8.35 -17.29 -21.79
CA SER A 338 -7.25 -16.97 -22.72
C SER A 338 -7.65 -15.92 -23.77
N PRO A 339 -8.04 -14.70 -23.37
CA PRO A 339 -8.48 -13.66 -24.30
C PRO A 339 -7.35 -13.21 -25.24
N GLY A 340 -7.70 -12.63 -26.39
CA GLY A 340 -6.77 -11.97 -27.29
C GLY A 340 -6.03 -10.84 -26.58
N LYS A 341 -6.73 -10.11 -25.70
CA LYS A 341 -6.15 -9.06 -24.87
C LYS A 341 -6.76 -9.01 -23.46
N CYS A 342 -5.91 -8.79 -22.47
CA CYS A 342 -6.30 -8.45 -21.09
C CYS A 342 -5.51 -7.21 -20.65
N ALA A 343 -6.17 -6.06 -20.44
CA ALA A 343 -5.54 -4.79 -20.05
C ALA A 343 -6.58 -3.73 -19.62
N SER A 344 -6.14 -2.57 -19.14
CA SER A 344 -7.00 -1.40 -18.88
C SER A 344 -7.96 -1.09 -20.05
N ILE A 345 -9.15 -0.56 -19.72
CA ILE A 345 -10.15 -0.12 -20.70
C ILE A 345 -9.63 0.95 -21.68
N ASP A 346 -8.56 1.67 -21.33
CA ASP A 346 -7.99 2.72 -22.20
C ASP A 346 -7.47 2.17 -23.53
N GLY A 347 -7.06 0.90 -23.57
CA GLY A 347 -6.59 0.21 -24.78
C GLY A 347 -7.70 -0.40 -25.64
N MET A 348 -8.95 -0.46 -25.14
CA MET A 348 -10.07 -1.09 -25.85
C MET A 348 -10.36 -0.46 -27.22
N PRO A 349 -10.40 0.88 -27.41
CA PRO A 349 -10.77 1.46 -28.71
C PRO A 349 -9.80 1.04 -29.83
N THR A 350 -8.50 1.17 -29.57
CA THR A 350 -7.44 0.80 -30.53
C THR A 350 -7.51 -0.68 -30.89
N TRP A 351 -7.71 -1.53 -29.88
CA TRP A 351 -7.82 -2.97 -30.13
C TRP A 351 -9.10 -3.32 -30.88
N ALA A 352 -10.25 -2.77 -30.49
CA ALA A 352 -11.53 -3.04 -31.12
C ALA A 352 -11.53 -2.66 -32.60
N ARG A 353 -10.97 -1.48 -32.95
CA ARG A 353 -10.80 -1.06 -34.35
C ARG A 353 -9.97 -2.04 -35.18
N ALA A 354 -8.92 -2.60 -34.60
CA ALA A 354 -8.06 -3.56 -35.27
C ALA A 354 -8.73 -4.94 -35.47
N HIS A 355 -9.84 -5.22 -34.78
CA HIS A 355 -10.54 -6.50 -34.79
C HIS A 355 -12.01 -6.38 -35.22
N LEU A 356 -12.42 -5.27 -35.86
CA LEU A 356 -13.82 -5.07 -36.28
C LEU A 356 -14.32 -6.18 -37.21
N ASP A 357 -13.46 -6.61 -38.14
CA ASP A 357 -13.77 -7.70 -39.08
C ASP A 357 -13.70 -9.10 -38.44
N ASP A 358 -13.22 -9.19 -37.19
CA ASP A 358 -13.05 -10.44 -36.44
C ASP A 358 -14.11 -10.65 -35.35
N ASP A 359 -15.21 -9.88 -35.41
CA ASP A 359 -16.36 -9.97 -34.50
C ASP A 359 -15.95 -9.83 -33.01
N PRO A 360 -15.55 -8.62 -32.59
CA PRO A 360 -14.93 -8.39 -31.29
C PRO A 360 -15.98 -8.32 -30.17
N MET A 361 -15.69 -8.94 -29.03
CA MET A 361 -16.45 -8.81 -27.79
C MET A 361 -15.61 -8.13 -26.71
N LEU A 362 -16.17 -7.08 -26.11
CA LEU A 362 -15.51 -6.24 -25.12
C LEU A 362 -16.14 -6.45 -23.74
N VAL A 363 -15.34 -6.91 -22.79
CA VAL A 363 -15.81 -7.21 -21.44
C VAL A 363 -15.07 -6.34 -20.43
N VAL A 364 -15.82 -5.52 -19.70
CA VAL A 364 -15.33 -4.79 -18.53
C VAL A 364 -15.59 -5.65 -17.29
N VAL A 365 -14.53 -6.00 -16.58
CA VAL A 365 -14.54 -6.92 -15.44
C VAL A 365 -14.32 -6.15 -14.14
N ASP A 366 -15.07 -6.50 -13.10
CA ASP A 366 -14.85 -6.02 -11.74
C ASP A 366 -15.22 -7.09 -10.71
N ASP A 367 -14.55 -7.10 -9.56
CA ASP A 367 -14.83 -8.05 -8.47
C ASP A 367 -16.05 -7.63 -7.65
N PHE A 368 -16.17 -6.33 -7.38
CA PHE A 368 -17.24 -5.79 -6.56
C PHE A 368 -17.72 -4.41 -7.01
N ALA A 369 -19.03 -4.30 -7.27
CA ALA A 369 -19.67 -3.02 -7.57
C ALA A 369 -20.68 -2.60 -6.49
N GLY A 370 -20.27 -1.70 -5.59
CA GLY A 370 -21.15 -1.16 -4.55
C GLY A 370 -22.14 -0.12 -5.06
N THR A 371 -21.72 1.15 -5.13
CA THR A 371 -22.58 2.20 -5.70
C THR A 371 -22.62 2.15 -7.24
N GLY A 372 -21.64 1.52 -7.88
CA GLY A 372 -21.45 1.57 -9.34
C GLY A 372 -20.95 2.92 -9.88
N ARG A 373 -20.55 3.88 -9.01
CA ARG A 373 -19.99 5.17 -9.47
C ARG A 373 -18.68 4.98 -10.24
N THR A 374 -17.78 4.12 -9.75
CA THR A 374 -16.48 3.85 -10.39
C THR A 374 -16.70 3.24 -11.77
N LEU A 375 -17.50 2.17 -11.84
CA LEU A 375 -17.83 1.52 -13.11
C LEU A 375 -18.48 2.48 -14.12
N ALA A 376 -19.47 3.27 -13.70
CA ALA A 376 -20.12 4.24 -14.59
C ALA A 376 -19.15 5.32 -15.10
N LYS A 377 -18.25 5.83 -14.24
CA LYS A 377 -17.19 6.77 -14.67
C LYS A 377 -16.20 6.13 -15.62
N GLY A 378 -15.87 4.85 -15.44
CA GLY A 378 -15.04 4.09 -16.36
C GLY A 378 -15.66 3.97 -17.74
N LEU A 379 -16.95 3.64 -17.79
CA LEU A 379 -17.69 3.59 -19.05
C LEU A 379 -17.84 4.97 -19.69
N ASP A 380 -18.05 6.04 -18.91
CA ASP A 380 -18.04 7.42 -19.45
C ASP A 380 -16.71 7.73 -20.15
N ARG A 381 -15.60 7.37 -19.48
CA ARG A 381 -14.26 7.54 -20.04
C ARG A 381 -14.11 6.72 -21.32
N LEU A 382 -14.52 5.45 -21.32
CA LEU A 382 -14.49 4.59 -22.49
C LEU A 382 -15.27 5.20 -23.68
N TRP A 383 -16.51 5.64 -23.45
CA TRP A 383 -17.33 6.32 -24.46
C TRP A 383 -16.71 7.63 -24.95
N SER A 384 -16.01 8.36 -24.09
CA SER A 384 -15.33 9.59 -24.49
C SER A 384 -14.14 9.37 -25.42
N LEU A 385 -13.56 8.16 -25.42
CA LEU A 385 -12.48 7.80 -26.33
C LEU A 385 -12.99 7.52 -27.75
N ASP A 386 -14.18 6.94 -27.89
CA ASP A 386 -14.72 6.52 -29.19
C ASP A 386 -16.24 6.25 -29.18
N ALA A 387 -17.05 7.31 -29.06
CA ALA A 387 -18.49 7.18 -28.81
C ALA A 387 -19.25 6.41 -29.90
N GLU A 388 -18.86 6.57 -31.16
CA GLU A 388 -19.51 5.92 -32.31
C GLU A 388 -19.27 4.41 -32.29
N LEU A 389 -17.99 3.99 -32.16
CA LEU A 389 -17.60 2.59 -32.08
C LEU A 389 -18.30 1.86 -30.94
N PHE A 390 -18.30 2.44 -29.73
CA PHE A 390 -18.91 1.78 -28.58
C PHE A 390 -20.43 1.80 -28.63
N ALA A 391 -21.06 2.80 -29.23
CA ALA A 391 -22.50 2.81 -29.45
C ALA A 391 -22.92 1.67 -30.41
N GLU A 392 -22.18 1.48 -31.50
CA GLU A 392 -22.42 0.39 -32.46
C GLU A 392 -22.25 -0.99 -31.79
N LEU A 393 -21.09 -1.24 -31.19
CA LEU A 393 -20.82 -2.53 -30.52
C LEU A 393 -21.77 -2.79 -29.34
N ALA A 394 -22.18 -1.76 -28.59
CA ALA A 394 -23.14 -1.93 -27.50
C ALA A 394 -24.54 -2.22 -28.04
N ALA A 395 -24.98 -1.59 -29.14
CA ALA A 395 -26.26 -1.88 -29.78
C ALA A 395 -26.34 -3.33 -30.27
N GLU A 396 -25.21 -3.90 -30.70
CA GLU A 396 -25.08 -5.32 -31.05
C GLU A 396 -24.93 -6.24 -29.83
N GLY A 397 -24.85 -5.67 -28.62
CA GLY A 397 -24.72 -6.42 -27.37
C GLY A 397 -23.32 -6.99 -27.12
N ARG A 398 -22.30 -6.48 -27.81
CA ARG A 398 -20.87 -6.88 -27.73
C ARG A 398 -20.09 -6.19 -26.62
N VAL A 399 -20.67 -5.19 -25.95
CA VAL A 399 -20.08 -4.54 -24.78
C VAL A 399 -20.77 -5.05 -23.51
N VAL A 400 -19.99 -5.69 -22.63
CA VAL A 400 -20.49 -6.35 -21.42
C VAL A 400 -19.73 -5.88 -20.19
N CYS A 401 -20.45 -5.49 -19.12
CA CYS A 401 -19.91 -5.40 -17.78
C CYS A 401 -20.17 -6.72 -17.04
N CYS A 402 -19.10 -7.44 -16.69
CA CYS A 402 -19.15 -8.68 -15.96
C CYS A 402 -18.63 -8.46 -14.54
N LEU A 403 -19.54 -8.55 -13.56
CA LEU A 403 -19.30 -8.26 -12.16
C LEU A 403 -19.42 -9.57 -11.38
N GLN A 404 -18.43 -9.88 -10.56
CA GLN A 404 -18.53 -11.06 -9.71
C GLN A 404 -19.61 -10.84 -8.65
N THR A 405 -19.54 -9.71 -7.93
CA THR A 405 -20.54 -9.35 -6.94
C THR A 405 -20.97 -7.89 -7.08
N ALA A 406 -22.25 -7.58 -6.86
CA ALA A 406 -22.75 -6.21 -6.95
C ALA A 406 -23.93 -5.93 -6.02
N PHE A 407 -24.13 -4.66 -5.68
CA PHE A 407 -25.42 -4.22 -5.17
C PHE A 407 -26.36 -3.81 -6.33
N PRO A 408 -27.69 -3.97 -6.20
CA PRO A 408 -28.66 -3.63 -7.22
C PRO A 408 -28.54 -2.20 -7.75
N GLU A 409 -28.16 -1.22 -6.93
CA GLU A 409 -27.99 0.17 -7.37
C GLU A 409 -26.86 0.33 -8.38
N ALA A 410 -25.78 -0.46 -8.26
CA ALA A 410 -24.69 -0.43 -9.23
C ALA A 410 -25.17 -0.89 -10.60
N VAL A 411 -25.88 -2.02 -10.64
CA VAL A 411 -26.46 -2.57 -11.87
C VAL A 411 -27.46 -1.59 -12.48
N ARG A 412 -28.38 -1.05 -11.68
CA ARG A 412 -29.36 -0.04 -12.14
C ARG A 412 -28.68 1.23 -12.66
N ARG A 413 -27.61 1.70 -12.00
CA ARG A 413 -26.87 2.90 -12.41
C ARG A 413 -26.23 2.72 -13.78
N VAL A 414 -25.58 1.59 -14.02
CA VAL A 414 -24.99 1.30 -15.33
C VAL A 414 -26.08 1.15 -16.38
N ARG A 415 -27.11 0.32 -16.15
CA ARG A 415 -28.21 0.13 -17.12
C ARG A 415 -28.98 1.41 -17.45
N ARG A 416 -29.17 2.31 -16.48
CA ARG A 416 -29.84 3.60 -16.74
C ARG A 416 -29.01 4.53 -17.61
N LYS A 417 -27.68 4.50 -17.46
CA LYS A 417 -26.78 5.41 -18.18
C LYS A 417 -26.31 4.85 -19.53
N PHE A 418 -26.12 3.54 -19.59
CA PHE A 418 -25.65 2.78 -20.74
C PHE A 418 -26.65 1.65 -21.01
N SER A 419 -27.82 1.99 -21.55
CA SER A 419 -28.96 1.05 -21.70
C SER A 419 -28.68 -0.11 -22.65
N GLN A 420 -27.73 0.05 -23.56
CA GLN A 420 -27.31 -0.99 -24.51
C GLN A 420 -26.19 -1.89 -23.95
N VAL A 421 -25.46 -1.45 -22.92
CA VAL A 421 -24.41 -2.25 -22.28
C VAL A 421 -25.05 -3.35 -21.46
N GLN A 422 -24.61 -4.58 -21.71
CA GLN A 422 -25.07 -5.73 -20.93
C GLN A 422 -24.38 -5.73 -19.57
N VAL A 423 -25.15 -5.92 -18.49
CA VAL A 423 -24.59 -6.02 -17.14
C VAL A 423 -24.93 -7.38 -16.57
N LEU A 424 -23.89 -8.20 -16.40
CA LEU A 424 -23.93 -9.53 -15.80
C LEU A 424 -23.35 -9.41 -14.39
N ALA A 425 -24.15 -9.67 -13.36
CA ALA A 425 -23.68 -9.76 -11.98
C ALA A 425 -23.91 -11.19 -11.51
N MET A 426 -22.84 -11.90 -11.10
CA MET A 426 -22.97 -13.32 -10.73
C MET A 426 -23.70 -13.47 -9.40
N THR A 427 -23.42 -12.56 -8.47
CA THR A 427 -24.10 -12.46 -7.18
C THR A 427 -24.55 -11.03 -6.95
N THR A 428 -25.81 -10.86 -6.54
CA THR A 428 -26.33 -9.58 -6.07
C THR A 428 -26.59 -9.62 -4.58
N PHE A 429 -26.04 -8.65 -3.86
CA PHE A 429 -26.34 -8.46 -2.44
C PHE A 429 -27.58 -7.62 -2.26
N ASP A 430 -28.43 -8.00 -1.32
CA ASP A 430 -29.60 -7.23 -0.92
C ASP A 430 -29.33 -6.45 0.37
N ASP A 431 -30.37 -5.79 0.88
CA ASP A 431 -30.28 -4.92 2.05
C ASP A 431 -29.91 -5.70 3.34
N GLU A 432 -29.98 -7.03 3.33
CA GLU A 432 -29.53 -7.89 4.44
C GLU A 432 -28.04 -7.73 4.82
N VAL A 433 -27.21 -7.21 3.93
CA VAL A 433 -25.79 -6.89 4.21
C VAL A 433 -25.52 -5.39 4.30
N ARG A 434 -26.55 -4.58 4.60
CA ARG A 434 -26.41 -3.16 4.95
C ARG A 434 -26.61 -2.98 6.44
N ALA A 435 -25.63 -2.37 7.09
CA ALA A 435 -25.59 -2.17 8.52
C ALA A 435 -26.85 -1.52 9.08
N PHE A 436 -27.41 -0.52 8.40
CA PHE A 436 -28.51 0.29 8.93
C PHE A 436 -29.77 0.28 8.07
N ALA A 437 -29.89 -0.71 7.16
CA ALA A 437 -31.13 -0.86 6.40
C ALA A 437 -32.25 -1.37 7.34
N PRO A 438 -33.46 -0.79 7.30
CA PRO A 438 -34.55 -1.18 8.20
C PRO A 438 -34.93 -2.66 8.10
N ASP A 439 -34.82 -3.22 6.90
CA ASP A 439 -35.14 -4.61 6.57
C ASP A 439 -33.95 -5.57 6.68
N ALA A 440 -32.78 -5.08 7.13
CA ALA A 440 -31.65 -5.96 7.39
C ALA A 440 -31.95 -6.93 8.55
N GLY A 441 -32.80 -6.57 9.51
CA GLY A 441 -33.08 -7.44 10.67
C GLY A 441 -31.85 -7.73 11.52
N ILE A 442 -30.95 -6.74 11.66
CA ILE A 442 -29.77 -6.80 12.54
C ILE A 442 -30.13 -6.33 13.95
N PHE A 443 -31.05 -5.36 14.05
CA PHE A 443 -31.48 -4.73 15.30
C PHE A 443 -32.95 -5.04 15.57
N GLU A 444 -33.34 -5.05 16.85
CA GLU A 444 -34.71 -5.36 17.27
C GLU A 444 -35.69 -4.24 16.89
N ASP A 445 -35.26 -2.98 17.08
CA ASP A 445 -36.08 -1.81 16.77
C ASP A 445 -35.30 -0.65 16.10
N ASP A 446 -36.05 0.36 15.66
CA ASP A 446 -35.52 1.54 14.99
C ASP A 446 -34.65 2.43 15.90
N GLY A 447 -34.87 2.40 17.21
CA GLY A 447 -34.07 3.11 18.21
C GLY A 447 -32.66 2.52 18.30
N ASP A 448 -32.56 1.19 18.42
CA ASP A 448 -31.28 0.47 18.43
C ASP A 448 -30.51 0.69 17.12
N ARG A 449 -31.22 0.63 15.98
CA ARG A 449 -30.65 0.92 14.66
C ARG A 449 -30.09 2.34 14.59
N ALA A 450 -30.84 3.34 15.06
CA ALA A 450 -30.40 4.74 15.05
C ALA A 450 -29.20 4.97 16.00
N PHE A 451 -29.20 4.33 17.18
CA PHE A 451 -28.08 4.35 18.10
C PHE A 451 -26.82 3.73 17.47
N ALA A 452 -26.97 2.57 16.83
CA ALA A 452 -25.90 1.89 16.13
C ALA A 452 -25.31 2.73 14.99
N GLU A 453 -26.18 3.38 14.20
CA GLU A 453 -25.76 4.27 13.12
C GLU A 453 -24.93 5.44 13.66
N GLU A 454 -25.39 6.12 14.72
CA GLU A 454 -24.64 7.23 15.32
C GLU A 454 -23.31 6.77 15.94
N ALA A 455 -23.28 5.62 16.60
CA ALA A 455 -22.06 5.05 17.18
C ALA A 455 -21.00 4.76 16.10
N MET A 456 -21.39 4.11 15.00
CA MET A 456 -20.49 3.86 13.87
C MET A 456 -20.13 5.16 13.14
N LEU A 457 -21.03 6.12 13.06
CA LEU A 457 -20.75 7.42 12.44
C LEU A 457 -19.73 8.23 13.24
N GLN A 458 -19.81 8.21 14.57
CA GLN A 458 -18.88 8.89 15.46
C GLN A 458 -17.43 8.38 15.28
N ILE A 459 -17.24 7.06 15.30
CA ILE A 459 -15.92 6.44 15.08
C ILE A 459 -15.49 6.65 13.62
N GLY A 460 -16.40 6.43 12.67
CA GLY A 460 -16.13 6.51 11.24
C GLY A 460 -15.68 7.90 10.79
N ARG A 461 -16.20 8.98 11.39
CA ARG A 461 -15.76 10.36 11.12
C ARG A 461 -14.32 10.63 11.53
N GLN A 462 -13.83 9.94 12.56
CA GLN A 462 -12.47 10.07 13.06
C GLN A 462 -11.50 9.26 12.20
N LEU A 463 -11.91 8.07 11.75
CA LEU A 463 -11.12 7.24 10.83
C LEU A 463 -11.09 7.82 9.40
N VAL A 464 -12.26 8.09 8.80
CA VAL A 464 -12.41 8.56 7.43
C VAL A 464 -13.52 9.61 7.31
N ARG A 465 -13.14 10.89 7.46
CA ARG A 465 -14.08 12.03 7.49
C ARG A 465 -15.03 12.14 6.31
N GLN A 466 -14.60 11.79 5.09
CA GLN A 466 -15.40 11.99 3.88
C GLN A 466 -16.52 10.95 3.69
N ASN A 467 -16.31 9.72 4.16
CA ASN A 467 -17.21 8.59 3.95
C ASN A 467 -17.21 7.72 5.21
N PRO A 468 -17.74 8.24 6.34
CA PRO A 468 -17.61 7.62 7.65
C PRO A 468 -18.28 6.25 7.73
N LEU A 469 -19.31 5.99 6.91
CA LEU A 469 -20.02 4.71 6.83
C LEU A 469 -19.63 3.90 5.57
N GLY A 470 -18.40 4.10 5.07
CA GLY A 470 -17.95 3.53 3.81
C GLY A 470 -18.34 4.38 2.59
N PHE A 471 -17.73 4.10 1.45
CA PHE A 471 -17.89 4.86 0.21
C PHE A 471 -19.35 5.00 -0.20
N GLY A 472 -19.81 6.25 -0.36
CA GLY A 472 -21.20 6.54 -0.67
C GLY A 472 -22.16 6.35 0.51
N ASN A 473 -21.62 6.22 1.74
CA ASN A 473 -22.32 5.94 2.98
C ASN A 473 -23.26 4.72 2.86
N MET A 474 -22.79 3.67 2.16
CA MET A 474 -23.61 2.48 1.95
C MET A 474 -23.78 1.64 3.22
N GLY A 475 -22.89 1.80 4.20
CA GLY A 475 -22.87 0.98 5.41
C GLY A 475 -22.79 -0.50 5.08
N ALA A 476 -22.04 -0.89 4.04
CA ALA A 476 -22.00 -2.29 3.64
C ALA A 476 -21.33 -3.13 4.73
N LEU A 477 -21.77 -4.37 4.87
CA LEU A 477 -21.18 -5.39 5.74
C LEU A 477 -20.62 -6.52 4.88
N VAL A 478 -19.74 -6.18 3.94
CA VAL A 478 -19.20 -7.12 2.95
C VAL A 478 -17.69 -7.24 3.10
N SER A 479 -17.15 -8.45 3.02
CA SER A 479 -15.71 -8.69 2.93
C SER A 479 -15.44 -9.87 2.03
N PHE A 480 -14.28 -9.88 1.39
CA PHE A 480 -13.78 -11.03 0.64
C PHE A 480 -12.66 -11.70 1.45
N HIS A 481 -12.38 -12.96 1.15
CA HIS A 481 -11.31 -13.71 1.82
C HIS A 481 -9.92 -13.05 1.70
N ASN A 482 -9.68 -12.22 0.68
CA ASN A 482 -8.38 -11.61 0.39
C ASN A 482 -8.39 -10.07 0.42
N THR A 483 -9.55 -9.44 0.61
CA THR A 483 -9.68 -7.97 0.62
C THR A 483 -11.00 -7.53 1.23
N ILE A 484 -11.15 -6.23 1.46
CA ILE A 484 -12.40 -5.63 1.93
C ILE A 484 -12.76 -4.36 1.15
N PRO A 485 -13.98 -4.27 0.59
CA PRO A 485 -14.42 -3.10 -0.17
C PRO A 485 -14.44 -1.82 0.66
N ASN A 486 -14.19 -0.67 0.03
CA ASN A 486 -14.22 0.62 0.73
C ASN A 486 -15.63 1.09 1.04
N THR A 487 -16.65 0.41 0.52
CA THR A 487 -18.06 0.60 0.87
C THR A 487 -18.42 -0.02 2.21
N THR A 488 -17.58 -0.92 2.72
CA THR A 488 -17.76 -1.55 4.02
C THR A 488 -17.45 -0.56 5.14
N LEU A 489 -18.16 -0.68 6.26
CA LEU A 489 -17.95 0.15 7.44
C LEU A 489 -16.46 0.24 7.81
N GLN A 490 -16.00 1.46 8.06
CA GLN A 490 -14.57 1.80 8.20
C GLN A 490 -13.93 1.08 9.40
N GLN A 491 -14.71 0.84 10.45
CA GLN A 491 -14.32 0.17 11.69
C GLN A 491 -13.72 -1.21 11.48
N PHE A 492 -14.13 -1.90 10.41
CA PHE A 492 -13.66 -3.24 10.10
C PHE A 492 -12.26 -3.25 9.49
N TRP A 493 -11.84 -2.19 8.79
CA TRP A 493 -10.66 -2.29 7.91
C TRP A 493 -9.71 -1.10 7.93
N CYS A 494 -10.17 0.07 8.35
CA CYS A 494 -9.36 1.27 8.39
C CYS A 494 -8.64 1.36 9.74
N ALA A 495 -7.30 1.41 9.71
CA ALA A 495 -6.51 1.82 10.87
C ALA A 495 -6.53 3.34 11.01
N GLY A 496 -6.24 3.85 12.20
CA GLY A 496 -6.18 5.29 12.47
C GLY A 496 -6.35 5.60 13.95
N LYS A 497 -6.80 6.80 14.28
CA LYS A 497 -7.13 7.20 15.65
C LYS A 497 -8.64 7.40 15.81
N ALA A 498 -9.21 6.84 16.86
CA ALA A 498 -10.59 7.07 17.27
C ALA A 498 -10.65 7.24 18.79
N ASN A 499 -11.41 8.23 19.25
CA ASN A 499 -11.56 8.61 20.66
C ASN A 499 -10.22 8.85 21.37
N GLY A 500 -9.24 9.39 20.65
CA GLY A 500 -7.90 9.67 21.17
C GLY A 500 -7.00 8.44 21.36
N ARG A 501 -7.43 7.25 20.89
CA ARG A 501 -6.68 5.99 20.94
C ARG A 501 -6.39 5.47 19.54
N GLU A 502 -5.34 4.67 19.39
CA GLU A 502 -5.10 3.90 18.16
C GLU A 502 -6.25 2.92 17.92
N TRP A 503 -6.71 2.85 16.66
CA TRP A 503 -7.75 1.97 16.18
C TRP A 503 -7.15 0.89 15.28
N THR A 504 -7.20 -0.35 15.75
CA THR A 504 -6.72 -1.52 15.04
C THR A 504 -7.90 -2.25 14.39
N PRO A 505 -7.98 -2.32 13.05
CA PRO A 505 -9.09 -2.99 12.37
C PRO A 505 -9.00 -4.52 12.48
N LEU A 506 -10.15 -5.19 12.50
CA LEU A 506 -10.22 -6.66 12.50
C LEU A 506 -9.78 -7.27 11.15
N LEU A 507 -10.18 -6.62 10.06
CA LEU A 507 -10.01 -7.05 8.66
C LEU A 507 -9.24 -5.97 7.88
N PRO A 508 -7.93 -5.75 8.16
CA PRO A 508 -7.14 -4.74 7.47
C PRO A 508 -7.08 -5.01 5.96
N ARG A 509 -7.10 -3.97 5.13
CA ARG A 509 -6.99 -4.14 3.67
C ARG A 509 -5.66 -4.78 3.28
N GLY A 510 -5.72 -5.94 2.61
CA GLY A 510 -4.54 -6.57 2.02
C GLY A 510 -3.96 -5.72 0.88
N SER A 511 -2.63 -5.70 0.76
CA SER A 511 -1.95 -5.26 -0.46
C SER A 511 -2.07 -6.37 -1.51
N PHE A 512 -2.62 -6.04 -2.68
CA PHE A 512 -2.62 -6.97 -3.81
C PHE A 512 -1.19 -7.01 -4.40
N ALA A 513 -0.38 -7.96 -3.96
CA ALA A 513 0.85 -8.31 -4.66
C ALA A 513 0.47 -8.80 -6.07
N SER A 514 0.96 -8.11 -7.11
CA SER A 514 0.65 -8.40 -8.51
C SER A 514 1.43 -9.57 -9.07
#